data_AF-A0A845HX77-F1
#
_entry.id   AF-A0A845HX77-F1
#
_cell.length_a   1.000
_cell.length_b   1.000
_cell.length_c   1.000
_cell.angle_alpha   90.00
_cell.angle_beta   90.00
_cell.angle_gamma   90.00
#
_symmetry.space_group_name_H-M   'P 1'
#
loop_
_entity.id
_entity.type
_entity.pdbx_description
1 polymer ?
#
loop_
_entity_poly.entity_id
_entity_poly.type
_entity_poly.pdbx_seq_one_letter_code
_entity_poly.pdbx_strand_id
1 'polypeptide(L)' 'MTTRRSFLKIGAAGALLLAAGGAAYRLTHPPAAPQAFVLDGEAGAVLAAVVPAMLGPVLPA' A
#
# COMPACT_ATOMS: atom_id res chain seq x y z
N MET A 1 5.02 23.51 -34.69
CA MET A 1 3.58 23.64 -34.34
C MET A 1 3.15 22.39 -33.56
N THR A 2 3.20 22.44 -32.23
CA THR A 2 2.69 21.35 -31.38
C THR A 2 1.17 21.49 -31.28
N THR A 3 0.44 20.80 -32.15
CA THR A 3 -1.02 20.81 -32.17
C THR A 3 -1.55 20.18 -30.88
N ARG A 4 -2.51 20.83 -30.20
CA ARG A 4 -3.14 20.36 -28.94
C ARG A 4 -3.62 18.91 -29.01
N ARG A 5 -4.09 18.48 -30.19
CA ARG A 5 -4.49 17.09 -30.48
C ARG A 5 -3.34 16.08 -30.41
N SER A 6 -2.12 16.48 -30.78
CA SER A 6 -0.94 15.62 -30.69
C SER A 6 -0.54 15.38 -29.24
N PHE A 7 -0.56 16.43 -28.42
CA PHE A 7 -0.33 16.31 -26.97
C PHE A 7 -1.37 15.40 -26.30
N LEU A 8 -2.66 15.59 -26.62
CA LEU A 8 -3.73 14.75 -26.08
C LEU A 8 -3.57 13.27 -26.49
N LYS A 9 -3.18 13.00 -27.75
CA LYS A 9 -2.95 11.63 -28.23
C LYS A 9 -1.80 10.95 -27.50
N ILE A 10 -0.67 11.65 -27.32
CA ILE A 10 0.50 11.11 -26.61
C ILE A 10 0.17 10.88 -25.14
N GLY A 11 -0.51 11.83 -24.49
CA GLY A 11 -0.94 11.69 -23.09
C GLY A 11 -1.94 10.53 -22.90
N ALA A 12 -2.93 10.42 -23.77
CA ALA A 12 -3.89 9.32 -23.74
C ALA A 12 -3.23 7.96 -23.96
N ALA A 13 -2.30 7.87 -24.92
CA ALA A 13 -1.54 6.65 -25.16
C ALA A 13 -0.70 6.25 -23.93
N GLY A 14 -0.03 7.21 -23.28
CA GLY A 14 0.72 6.97 -22.06
C GLY A 14 -0.16 6.52 -20.90
N ALA A 15 -1.32 7.14 -20.71
CA ALA A 15 -2.27 6.75 -19.67
C ALA A 15 -2.81 5.32 -19.89
N LEU A 16 -3.12 4.96 -21.14
CA LEU A 16 -3.56 3.62 -21.49
C LEU A 16 -2.47 2.58 -21.27
N LEU A 17 -1.22 2.89 -21.64
CA LEU A 17 -0.06 2.04 -21.39
C LEU A 17 0.16 1.80 -19.89
N LEU A 18 0.09 2.86 -19.08
CA LEU A 18 0.25 2.74 -17.63
C LEU A 18 -0.90 1.93 -17.00
N ALA A 19 -2.14 2.17 -17.42
CA ALA A 19 -3.30 1.43 -16.93
C ALA A 19 -3.21 -0.06 -17.31
N ALA A 20 -2.87 -0.37 -18.56
CA ALA A 20 -2.71 -1.75 -19.02
C ALA A 20 -1.54 -2.45 -18.32
N GLY A 21 -0.41 -1.76 -18.15
CA GLY A 21 0.75 -2.27 -17.42
C GLY A 21 0.44 -2.54 -15.95
N GLY A 22 -0.24 -1.62 -15.27
CA GLY A 22 -0.68 -1.80 -13.89
C GLY A 22 -1.68 -2.96 -13.73
N ALA A 23 -2.61 -3.12 -14.68
CA ALA A 23 -3.53 -4.25 -14.70
C ALA A 23 -2.80 -5.58 -14.92
N ALA A 24 -1.90 -5.65 -15.90
CA ALA A 24 -1.08 -6.83 -16.17
C ALA A 24 -0.15 -7.17 -14.98
N TYR A 25 0.41 -6.16 -14.33
CA TYR A 25 1.19 -6.32 -13.11
C TYR A 25 0.35 -6.93 -11.99
N ARG A 26 -0.86 -6.42 -11.73
CA ARG A 26 -1.77 -6.99 -10.71
C ARG A 26 -2.25 -8.41 -11.04
N LEU A 27 -2.35 -8.76 -12.33
CA LEU A 27 -2.71 -10.11 -12.78
C LEU A 27 -1.58 -11.12 -12.53
N THR A 28 -0.33 -10.70 -12.74
CA THR A 28 0.87 -11.55 -12.56
C THR A 28 1.41 -11.53 -11.13
N HIS A 29 1.15 -10.44 -10.41
CA HIS A 29 1.46 -10.23 -8.99
C HIS A 29 0.14 -10.12 -8.24
N PRO A 30 -0.57 -11.25 -8.03
CA PRO A 30 -1.77 -11.23 -7.21
C PRO A 30 -1.41 -10.55 -5.90
N PRO A 31 -2.22 -9.57 -5.44
CA PRO A 31 -1.95 -8.90 -4.18
C PRO A 31 -1.82 -9.98 -3.13
N ALA A 32 -0.66 -10.05 -2.49
CA ALA A 32 -0.47 -10.92 -1.34
C ALA A 32 -1.67 -10.67 -0.44
N ALA A 33 -2.43 -11.73 -0.11
CA ALA A 33 -3.56 -11.61 0.80
C ALA A 33 -3.10 -10.74 1.98
N PRO A 34 -3.88 -9.74 2.43
CA PRO A 34 -3.45 -8.87 3.51
C PRO A 34 -3.02 -9.75 4.68
N GLN A 35 -1.71 -9.95 4.81
CA GLN A 35 -1.20 -10.78 5.87
C GLN A 35 -1.32 -9.89 7.09
N ALA A 36 -2.09 -10.34 8.07
CA ALA A 36 -2.11 -9.67 9.35
C ALA A 36 -0.65 -9.46 9.74
N PHE A 37 -0.30 -8.23 10.14
CA PHE A 37 1.03 -7.97 10.66
C PHE A 37 1.16 -8.79 11.94
N VAL A 38 1.76 -9.97 11.81
CA VAL A 38 2.00 -10.87 12.94
C VAL A 38 3.26 -10.35 13.59
N LEU A 39 3.10 -9.77 14.78
CA LEU A 39 4.23 -9.52 15.65
C LEU A 39 4.86 -10.86 15.97
N ASP A 40 6.16 -10.98 15.69
CA ASP A 40 6.94 -12.10 16.18
C ASP A 40 6.79 -12.21 17.71
N GLY A 41 6.92 -13.42 18.26
CA GLY A 41 6.66 -13.68 19.68
C GLY A 41 7.45 -12.75 20.60
N GLU A 42 8.69 -12.41 20.21
CA GLU A 42 9.54 -11.46 20.92
C GLU A 42 9.03 -10.02 20.81
N ALA A 43 8.58 -9.58 19.63
CA ALA A 43 8.03 -8.25 19.43
C ALA A 43 6.70 -8.07 20.22
N GLY A 44 5.89 -9.13 20.29
CA GLY A 44 4.70 -9.17 21.14
C GLY A 44 5.04 -9.03 22.63
N ALA A 45 6.10 -9.71 23.10
CA ALA A 45 6.54 -9.62 24.48
C ALA A 45 7.02 -8.21 24.87
N VAL A 46 7.76 -7.54 23.97
CA VAL A 46 8.19 -6.15 24.20
C VAL A 46 6.98 -5.22 24.28
N LEU A 47 6.02 -5.35 23.35
CA LEU A 47 4.82 -4.51 23.38
C LEU A 47 3.96 -4.78 24.63
N ALA A 48 3.85 -6.03 25.08
CA ALA A 48 3.14 -6.36 26.32
C ALA A 48 3.79 -5.70 27.55
N ALA A 49 5.10 -5.46 27.55
CA ALA A 49 5.79 -4.75 28.62
C ALA A 49 5.66 -3.21 28.50
N VAL A 50 5.70 -2.68 27.28
CA VAL A 50 5.70 -1.23 27.02
C VAL A 50 4.29 -0.63 27.11
N VAL A 51 3.27 -1.33 26.61
CA VAL A 51 1.89 -0.81 26.54
C VAL A 51 1.34 -0.40 27.91
N PRO A 52 1.45 -1.19 28.99
CA PRO A 52 0.97 -0.78 30.31
C PRO A 52 1.71 0.45 30.85
N ALA A 53 3.01 0.57 30.59
CA ALA A 53 3.82 1.70 31.04
C ALA A 53 3.47 3.01 30.30
N MET A 54 3.14 2.93 29.01
CA MET A 54 2.89 4.09 28.16
C MET A 54 1.41 4.49 28.10
N LEU A 55 0.50 3.51 28.12
CA LEU A 55 -0.94 3.70 27.88
C LEU A 55 -1.82 3.33 29.08
N GLY A 56 -1.25 2.74 30.14
CA GLY A 56 -2.00 2.33 31.34
C GLY A 56 -2.95 3.40 31.91
N PRO A 57 -2.58 4.68 31.98
CA PRO A 57 -3.48 5.73 32.47
C PRO A 57 -4.63 6.12 31.53
N VAL A 58 -4.56 5.71 30.25
CA VAL A 58 -5.50 6.10 29.18
C VAL A 58 -6.43 4.95 28.77
N LEU A 59 -6.07 3.71 29.11
CA LEU A 59 -6.87 2.53 28.80
C LEU A 59 -8.04 2.40 29.79
N PRO A 60 -9.28 2.16 29.32
CA PRO A 60 -10.41 1.87 30.19
C PRO A 60 -10.20 0.54 30.93
N ALA A 61 -10.66 0.50 32.18
CA ALA A 61 -10.53 -0.65 33.09
C ALA A 61 -11.37 -1.86 32.66
#